data_AF-A0A067L4A0-F1
#
_entry.id   AF-A0A067L4A0-F1
#
_cell.length_a   1.000
_cell.length_b   1.000
_cell.length_c   1.000
_cell.angle_alpha   90.00
_cell.angle_beta   90.00
_cell.angle_gamma   90.00
#
_symmetry.space_group_name_H-M   'P 1'
#
loop_
_entity.id
_entity.type
_entity.pdbx_description
1 polymer ?
#
loop_
_entity_poly.entity_id
_entity_poly.type
_entity_poly.pdbx_seq_one_letter_code
_entity_poly.pdbx_strand_id
1 'polypeptide(L)'
;MGKEGLIVAKELKRLQSNPVRLDWFIKSHVSRLLKSDLVAVLAEFQRQDQVFLCMKLYNVVRKEIWYRPDMFFYRDMLMMLARNRKVDEVKLVWQDLKREGVLFDQHTFGDIIRAFLDSGLPSEAMDTYEEMRKSPDLPLSLPFRVILKGLIPYPDLREQVKDDFLELFPNMIVYDPAEDLFEDQEPESEYD
;
A
#
# COMPACT_ATOMS: atom_id res chain seq x y z
N MET A 1 14.01 -14.95 7.47
CA MET A 1 13.22 -15.33 8.66
C MET A 1 13.95 -16.44 9.39
N GLY A 2 14.18 -16.30 10.70
CA GLY A 2 14.79 -17.33 11.54
C GLY A 2 13.81 -18.46 11.90
N LYS A 3 14.33 -19.49 12.58
CA LYS A 3 13.54 -20.66 13.02
C LYS A 3 12.40 -20.27 13.96
N GLU A 4 12.64 -19.32 14.87
CA GLU A 4 11.63 -18.83 15.81
C GLU A 4 10.51 -18.08 15.09
N GLY A 5 10.86 -17.19 14.15
CA GLY A 5 9.88 -16.51 13.30
C GLY A 5 8.98 -17.49 12.54
N LEU A 6 9.54 -18.55 11.95
CA LEU A 6 8.75 -19.58 11.25
C LEU A 6 7.78 -20.31 12.18
N ILE A 7 8.22 -20.69 13.39
CA ILE A 7 7.38 -21.36 14.38
C ILE A 7 6.23 -20.44 14.79
N VAL A 8 6.54 -19.17 15.10
CA VAL A 8 5.53 -18.17 15.46
C VAL A 8 4.55 -17.94 14.32
N ALA A 9 5.02 -17.80 13.09
CA ALA A 9 4.16 -17.58 11.93
C ALA A 9 3.15 -18.73 11.75
N LYS A 10 3.62 -19.98 11.86
CA LYS A 10 2.77 -21.17 11.77
C LYS A 10 1.74 -21.21 12.90
N GLU A 11 2.15 -20.88 14.12
CA GLU A 11 1.28 -20.94 15.28
C GLU A 11 0.22 -19.84 15.30
N LEU A 12 0.58 -18.62 14.88
CA LEU A 12 -0.37 -17.51 14.72
C LEU A 12 -1.50 -17.87 13.73
N LYS A 13 -1.16 -18.49 12.60
CA LYS A 13 -2.17 -19.00 11.65
C LYS A 13 -3.05 -20.09 12.25
N ARG A 14 -2.48 -20.99 13.05
CA ARG A 14 -3.24 -22.06 13.73
C ARG A 14 -4.22 -21.50 14.76
N LEU A 15 -3.83 -20.45 15.47
CA LEU A 15 -4.60 -19.85 16.54
C LEU A 15 -5.58 -18.76 16.09
N GLN A 16 -5.56 -18.35 14.80
CA GLN A 16 -6.34 -17.22 14.32
C GLN A 16 -7.86 -17.33 14.56
N SER A 17 -8.40 -18.56 14.59
CA SER A 17 -9.81 -18.83 14.87
C SER A 17 -10.17 -18.82 16.37
N ASN A 18 -9.19 -18.67 17.27
CA ASN A 18 -9.40 -18.58 18.72
C ASN A 18 -8.79 -17.28 19.28
N PRO A 19 -9.58 -16.19 19.36
CA PRO A 19 -9.07 -14.87 19.73
C PRO A 19 -8.37 -14.83 21.10
N VAL A 20 -8.92 -15.55 22.10
CA VAL A 20 -8.35 -15.58 23.46
C VAL A 20 -6.97 -16.22 23.47
N ARG A 21 -6.82 -17.38 22.82
CA ARG A 21 -5.53 -18.07 22.73
C ARG A 21 -4.54 -17.31 21.86
N LEU A 22 -5.01 -16.69 20.77
CA LEU A 22 -4.18 -15.86 19.90
C LEU A 22 -3.60 -14.67 20.67
N ASP A 23 -4.43 -13.90 21.38
CA ASP A 23 -3.97 -12.73 22.10
C ASP A 23 -3.01 -13.10 23.24
N TRP A 24 -3.24 -14.23 23.91
CA TRP A 24 -2.30 -14.76 24.89
C TRP A 24 -0.96 -15.14 24.24
N PHE A 25 -0.99 -15.82 23.09
CA PHE A 25 0.22 -16.23 22.38
C PHE A 25 1.03 -15.02 21.88
N ILE A 26 0.35 -13.98 21.37
CA ILE A 26 0.98 -12.72 20.98
C ILE A 26 1.72 -12.08 22.17
N LYS A 27 1.05 -11.97 23.32
CA LYS A 27 1.64 -11.36 24.52
C LYS A 27 2.83 -12.13 25.08
N SER A 28 2.84 -13.46 24.94
CA SER A 28 3.83 -14.33 25.56
C SER A 28 5.02 -14.66 24.64
N HIS A 29 4.80 -14.85 23.35
CA HIS A 29 5.81 -15.33 22.41
C HIS A 29 6.21 -14.28 21.37
N VAL A 30 5.23 -13.57 20.79
CA VAL A 30 5.50 -12.59 19.71
C VAL A 30 6.24 -11.36 20.24
N SER A 31 5.86 -10.86 21.42
CA SER A 31 6.50 -9.71 22.10
C SER A 31 7.96 -9.95 22.51
N ARG A 32 8.42 -11.20 22.46
CA ARG A 32 9.79 -11.61 22.81
C ARG A 32 10.65 -11.88 21.58
N LEU A 33 10.06 -11.81 20.38
CA LEU A 33 10.80 -12.01 19.14
C LEU A 33 11.83 -10.90 18.94
N LEU A 34 12.96 -11.27 18.36
CA LEU A 34 13.91 -10.31 17.85
C LEU A 34 13.25 -9.45 16.75
N LYS A 35 13.68 -8.19 16.63
CA LYS A 35 13.23 -7.26 15.60
C LYS A 35 13.21 -7.89 14.21
N SER A 36 14.30 -8.56 13.84
CA SER A 36 14.45 -9.21 12.52
C SER A 36 13.41 -10.28 12.27
N ASP A 37 13.07 -11.09 13.28
CA ASP A 37 12.06 -12.14 13.14
C ASP A 37 10.65 -11.57 13.13
N LEU A 38 10.32 -10.62 14.01
CA LEU A 38 9.00 -10.00 14.02
C LEU A 38 8.68 -9.31 12.68
N VAL A 39 9.62 -8.53 12.15
CA VAL A 39 9.47 -7.86 10.85
C VAL A 39 9.37 -8.88 9.73
N ALA A 40 10.17 -9.96 9.76
CA ALA A 40 10.07 -11.02 8.75
C ALA A 40 8.72 -11.74 8.78
N VAL A 41 8.15 -12.00 9.95
CA VAL A 41 6.83 -12.62 10.08
C VAL A 41 5.74 -11.69 9.55
N LEU A 42 5.81 -10.39 9.87
CA LEU A 42 4.89 -9.40 9.29
C LEU A 42 4.98 -9.37 7.76
N ALA A 43 6.19 -9.29 7.20
CA ALA A 43 6.41 -9.30 5.76
C ALA A 43 5.85 -10.56 5.09
N GLU A 44 6.02 -11.73 5.71
CA GLU A 44 5.46 -12.98 5.19
C GLU A 44 3.93 -13.00 5.24
N PHE A 45 3.31 -12.44 6.29
CA PHE A 45 1.86 -12.32 6.36
C PHE A 45 1.31 -11.29 5.37
N GLN A 46 2.03 -10.19 5.13
CA GLN A 46 1.70 -9.26 4.07
C GLN A 46 1.72 -10.00 2.74
N ARG A 47 2.80 -10.70 2.40
CA ARG A 47 2.94 -11.47 1.15
C ARG A 47 1.81 -12.51 0.93
N GLN A 48 1.23 -13.03 2.00
CA GLN A 48 0.13 -14.00 1.95
C GLN A 48 -1.26 -13.40 2.16
N ASP A 49 -1.36 -12.07 2.20
CA ASP A 49 -2.62 -11.34 2.36
C ASP A 49 -3.40 -11.72 3.63
N GLN A 50 -2.67 -12.08 4.69
CA GLN A 50 -3.25 -12.40 5.99
C GLN A 50 -3.57 -11.11 6.76
N VAL A 51 -4.52 -10.32 6.24
CA VAL A 51 -4.87 -8.97 6.75
C VAL A 51 -5.04 -8.95 8.27
N PHE A 52 -5.83 -9.88 8.81
CA PHE A 52 -6.12 -9.94 10.25
C PHE A 52 -4.85 -10.09 11.09
N LEU A 53 -3.96 -11.00 10.69
CA LEU A 53 -2.69 -11.22 11.39
C LEU A 53 -1.71 -10.07 11.16
N CYS A 54 -1.69 -9.47 9.96
CA CYS A 54 -0.91 -8.27 9.68
C CYS A 54 -1.30 -7.13 10.62
N MET A 55 -2.60 -6.86 10.80
CA MET A 55 -3.07 -5.81 11.71
C MET A 55 -2.77 -6.12 13.18
N LYS A 56 -2.80 -7.39 13.59
CA LYS A 56 -2.35 -7.79 14.92
C LYS A 56 -0.85 -7.50 15.11
N LEU A 57 -0.01 -7.88 14.15
CA LEU A 57 1.44 -7.67 14.22
C LEU A 57 1.83 -6.20 14.05
N TYR A 58 1.13 -5.43 13.21
CA TYR A 58 1.27 -3.98 13.07
C TYR A 58 1.16 -3.29 14.44
N ASN A 59 0.14 -3.66 15.23
CA ASN A 59 -0.06 -3.15 16.57
C ASN A 59 1.02 -3.58 17.57
N VAL A 60 1.63 -4.76 17.38
CA VAL A 60 2.75 -5.23 18.21
C VAL A 60 4.00 -4.44 17.87
N VAL A 61 4.37 -4.37 16.59
CA VAL A 61 5.55 -3.65 16.08
C VAL A 61 5.55 -2.21 16.58
N ARG A 62 4.43 -1.49 16.50
CA ARG A 62 4.33 -0.09 16.96
C ARG A 62 4.51 0.11 18.46
N LYS A 63 4.42 -0.94 19.27
CA LYS A 63 4.62 -0.91 20.73
C LYS A 63 6.03 -1.36 21.16
N GLU A 64 6.84 -1.84 20.22
CA GLU A 64 8.19 -2.29 20.50
C GLU A 64 9.13 -1.12 20.83
N ILE A 65 10.07 -1.33 21.77
CA ILE A 65 11.00 -0.28 22.22
C ILE A 65 11.89 0.24 21.07
N TRP A 66 12.24 -0.65 20.14
CA TRP A 66 13.05 -0.35 18.97
C TRP A 66 12.25 0.25 17.82
N TYR A 67 10.93 0.37 17.93
CA TYR A 67 10.08 0.93 16.89
C TYR A 67 10.44 2.39 16.64
N ARG A 68 10.61 2.73 15.37
CA ARG A 68 10.72 4.10 14.88
C ARG A 68 9.77 4.20 13.69
N PRO A 69 8.85 5.18 13.67
CA PRO A 69 7.98 5.40 12.53
C PRO A 69 8.81 5.55 11.26
N ASP A 70 8.41 4.84 10.21
CA ASP A 70 9.17 4.73 8.96
C ASP A 70 8.21 4.78 7.77
N MET A 71 8.60 5.52 6.72
CA MET A 71 7.81 5.67 5.51
C MET A 71 7.52 4.32 4.84
N PHE A 72 8.54 3.46 4.72
CA PHE A 72 8.37 2.17 4.05
C PHE A 72 7.47 1.23 4.84
N PHE A 73 7.56 1.25 6.17
CA PHE A 73 6.65 0.48 7.03
C PHE A 73 5.18 0.84 6.79
N TYR A 74 4.84 2.13 6.70
CA TYR A 74 3.49 2.58 6.41
C TYR A 74 3.07 2.29 4.97
N ARG A 75 3.94 2.54 3.99
CA ARG A 75 3.73 2.21 2.59
C ARG A 75 3.36 0.73 2.43
N ASP A 76 4.15 -0.18 2.99
CA ASP A 76 3.93 -1.62 2.83
C ASP A 76 2.60 -2.07 3.45
N MET A 77 2.21 -1.49 4.59
CA MET A 77 0.89 -1.72 5.20
C MET A 77 -0.24 -1.23 4.30
N LEU A 78 -0.16 -0.01 3.78
CA LEU A 78 -1.18 0.57 2.92
C LEU A 78 -1.31 -0.18 1.59
N MET A 79 -0.19 -0.56 0.97
CA MET A 79 -0.16 -1.39 -0.24
C MET A 79 -0.84 -2.75 -0.01
N MET A 80 -0.59 -3.38 1.14
CA MET A 80 -1.25 -4.64 1.51
C MET A 80 -2.75 -4.47 1.74
N LEU A 81 -3.17 -3.38 2.38
CA LEU A 81 -4.58 -3.12 2.63
C LEU A 81 -5.34 -2.73 1.36
N ALA A 82 -4.70 -1.98 0.45
CA ALA A 82 -5.24 -1.61 -0.86
C ALA A 82 -5.60 -2.85 -1.68
N ARG A 83 -4.65 -3.75 -1.91
CA ARG A 83 -4.88 -4.98 -2.69
C ARG A 83 -5.92 -5.92 -2.08
N ASN A 84 -6.15 -5.83 -0.77
CA ASN A 84 -7.18 -6.59 -0.04
C ASN A 84 -8.50 -5.82 0.14
N ARG A 85 -8.60 -4.60 -0.40
CA ARG A 85 -9.77 -3.71 -0.31
C ARG A 85 -10.27 -3.45 1.11
N LYS A 86 -9.32 -3.22 2.02
CA LYS A 86 -9.56 -3.03 3.47
C LYS A 86 -9.57 -1.55 3.85
N VAL A 87 -10.60 -0.84 3.37
CA VAL A 87 -10.70 0.62 3.45
C VAL A 87 -10.72 1.15 4.89
N ASP A 88 -11.39 0.47 5.81
CA ASP A 88 -11.45 0.91 7.21
C ASP A 88 -10.08 0.85 7.88
N GLU A 89 -9.33 -0.23 7.63
CA GLU A 89 -7.96 -0.38 8.08
C GLU A 89 -7.02 0.61 7.38
N VAL A 90 -7.22 0.93 6.10
CA VAL A 90 -6.47 1.99 5.39
C VAL A 90 -6.60 3.31 6.13
N LYS A 91 -7.83 3.71 6.47
CA LYS A 91 -8.09 4.97 7.19
C LYS A 91 -7.41 4.99 8.55
N LEU A 92 -7.42 3.86 9.28
CA LEU A 92 -6.73 3.73 10.56
C LEU A 92 -5.21 3.90 10.41
N VAL A 93 -4.60 3.18 9.46
CA VAL A 93 -3.15 3.24 9.21
C VAL A 93 -2.74 4.64 8.72
N TRP A 94 -3.56 5.31 7.92
CA TRP A 94 -3.30 6.68 7.48
C TRP A 94 -3.38 7.70 8.62
N GLN A 95 -4.35 7.56 9.53
CA GLN A 95 -4.41 8.38 10.75
C GLN A 95 -3.20 8.16 11.64
N ASP A 96 -2.74 6.92 11.75
CA ASP A 96 -1.53 6.58 12.50
C ASP A 96 -0.27 7.23 11.90
N LEU A 97 -0.12 7.16 10.57
CA LEU A 97 0.94 7.86 9.84
C LEU A 97 0.95 9.36 10.16
N LYS A 98 -0.21 10.01 10.07
CA LYS A 98 -0.35 11.45 10.37
C LYS A 98 -0.01 11.77 11.82
N ARG A 99 -0.49 10.95 12.78
CA ARG A 99 -0.20 11.11 14.21
C ARG A 99 1.27 10.95 14.55
N GLU A 100 1.96 10.05 13.84
CA GLU A 100 3.40 9.81 14.03
C GLU A 100 4.27 10.78 13.23
N GLY A 101 3.68 11.70 12.46
CA GLY A 101 4.40 12.72 11.70
C GLY A 101 5.25 12.15 10.56
N VAL A 102 4.90 10.97 10.05
CA VAL A 102 5.59 10.36 8.91
C VAL A 102 5.11 11.02 7.63
N LEU A 103 6.07 11.47 6.82
CA LEU A 103 5.82 12.07 5.52
C LEU A 103 6.18 11.08 4.41
N PHE A 104 5.42 11.12 3.34
CA PHE A 104 5.70 10.39 2.11
C PHE A 104 6.39 11.29 1.10
N ASP A 105 7.37 10.71 0.40
CA ASP A 105 7.90 11.33 -0.79
C ASP A 105 6.92 11.19 -1.97
N GLN A 106 7.17 11.97 -3.01
CA GLN A 106 6.33 12.02 -4.22
C GLN A 106 6.20 10.63 -4.90
N HIS A 107 7.25 9.80 -4.84
CA HIS A 107 7.23 8.45 -5.42
C HIS A 107 6.32 7.50 -4.62
N THR A 108 6.39 7.54 -3.30
CA THR A 108 5.57 6.73 -2.39
C THR A 108 4.10 7.08 -2.55
N PHE A 109 3.76 8.37 -2.70
CA PHE A 109 2.41 8.76 -3.07
C PHE A 109 1.97 8.13 -4.39
N GLY A 110 2.77 8.24 -5.45
CA GLY A 110 2.48 7.64 -6.75
C GLY A 110 2.22 6.13 -6.68
N ASP A 111 3.04 5.40 -5.92
CA ASP A 111 2.89 3.95 -5.70
C ASP A 111 1.58 3.60 -5.00
N ILE A 112 1.22 4.33 -3.94
CA ILE A 112 0.01 4.07 -3.15
C ILE A 112 -1.25 4.41 -3.95
N ILE A 113 -1.25 5.56 -4.64
CA ILE A 113 -2.36 5.98 -5.51
C ILE A 113 -2.58 4.92 -6.59
N ARG A 114 -1.48 4.45 -7.22
CA ARG A 114 -1.56 3.37 -8.22
C ARG A 114 -2.17 2.10 -7.64
N ALA A 115 -1.73 1.68 -6.46
CA ALA A 115 -2.25 0.48 -5.82
C ALA A 115 -3.75 0.58 -5.49
N PHE A 116 -4.23 1.75 -5.07
CA PHE A 116 -5.66 1.97 -4.89
C PHE A 116 -6.43 1.91 -6.21
N LEU A 117 -5.92 2.53 -7.28
CA LEU A 117 -6.54 2.47 -8.61
C LEU A 117 -6.61 1.04 -9.16
N ASP A 118 -5.50 0.30 -9.08
CA ASP A 118 -5.43 -1.12 -9.49
C ASP A 118 -6.38 -2.00 -8.66
N SER A 119 -6.66 -1.59 -7.42
CA SER A 119 -7.61 -2.28 -6.52
C SER A 119 -9.05 -1.80 -6.68
N GLY A 120 -9.35 -0.92 -7.64
CA GLY A 120 -10.70 -0.38 -7.86
C GLY A 120 -11.19 0.52 -6.72
N LEU A 121 -10.28 1.27 -6.10
CA LEU A 121 -10.53 2.20 -5.00
C LEU A 121 -10.21 3.65 -5.42
N PRO A 122 -10.93 4.23 -6.39
CA PRO A 122 -10.61 5.56 -6.91
C PRO A 122 -10.82 6.68 -5.89
N SER A 123 -11.74 6.51 -4.93
CA SER A 123 -11.96 7.51 -3.87
C SER A 123 -10.72 7.64 -2.99
N GLU A 124 -10.20 6.52 -2.50
CA GLU A 124 -8.99 6.46 -1.67
C GLU A 124 -7.75 6.92 -2.45
N ALA A 125 -7.69 6.61 -3.74
CA ALA A 125 -6.64 7.09 -4.64
C ALA A 125 -6.65 8.62 -4.75
N MET A 126 -7.81 9.24 -4.97
CA MET A 126 -7.92 10.69 -5.11
C MET A 126 -7.77 11.43 -3.79
N ASP A 127 -8.24 10.87 -2.67
CA ASP A 127 -7.95 11.40 -1.33
C ASP A 127 -6.42 11.43 -1.09
N THR A 128 -5.72 10.37 -1.50
CA THR A 128 -4.26 10.28 -1.39
C THR A 128 -3.56 11.26 -2.33
N TYR A 129 -4.07 11.45 -3.54
CA TYR A 129 -3.57 12.45 -4.50
C TYR A 129 -3.68 13.88 -3.96
N GLU A 130 -4.78 14.22 -3.30
CA GLU A 130 -4.93 15.53 -2.66
C GLU A 130 -3.92 15.74 -1.51
N GLU A 131 -3.57 14.69 -0.78
CA GLU A 131 -2.50 14.75 0.22
C GLU A 131 -1.12 14.92 -0.45
N MET A 132 -0.87 14.26 -1.58
CA MET A 132 0.35 14.44 -2.38
C MET A 132 0.51 15.90 -2.84
N ARG A 133 -0.56 16.53 -3.31
CA ARG A 133 -0.57 17.94 -3.75
C ARG A 133 -0.30 18.93 -2.63
N LYS A 134 -0.71 18.59 -1.40
CA LYS A 134 -0.49 19.40 -0.19
C LYS A 134 0.87 19.14 0.45
N SER A 135 1.62 18.16 -0.05
CA SER A 135 2.95 17.86 0.44
C SER A 135 3.88 19.07 0.27
N PRO A 136 4.76 19.35 1.25
CA PRO A 136 5.76 20.41 1.11
C PRO A 136 6.84 20.09 0.06
N ASP A 137 6.95 18.82 -0.36
CA ASP A 137 7.93 18.41 -1.37
C ASP A 137 7.55 18.93 -2.75
N LEU A 138 8.57 19.32 -3.53
CA LEU A 138 8.39 19.77 -4.90
C LEU A 138 7.71 18.66 -5.74
N PRO A 139 6.64 18.99 -6.50
CA PRO A 139 6.00 18.02 -7.38
C PRO A 139 7.00 17.39 -8.35
N LEU A 140 6.89 16.08 -8.54
CA LEU A 140 7.66 15.34 -9.54
C LEU A 140 6.74 14.88 -10.66
N SER A 141 7.23 14.90 -11.90
CA SER A 141 6.43 14.52 -13.07
C SER A 141 6.19 13.00 -13.18
N LEU A 142 7.09 12.17 -12.62
CA LEU A 142 6.99 10.71 -12.72
C LEU A 142 5.77 10.11 -11.99
N PRO A 143 5.45 10.46 -10.73
CA PRO A 143 4.22 10.03 -10.06
C PRO A 143 2.95 10.30 -10.87
N PHE A 144 2.83 11.48 -11.49
CA PHE A 144 1.68 11.81 -12.33
C PHE A 144 1.51 10.85 -13.50
N ARG A 145 2.61 10.41 -14.15
CA ARG A 145 2.52 9.41 -15.25
C ARG A 145 1.95 8.08 -14.76
N VAL A 146 2.35 7.65 -13.56
CA VAL A 146 1.86 6.41 -12.95
C VAL A 146 0.37 6.54 -12.61
N ILE A 147 -0.04 7.69 -12.05
CA ILE A 147 -1.42 8.00 -11.68
C ILE A 147 -2.31 8.08 -12.93
N LEU A 148 -1.91 8.84 -13.95
CA LEU A 148 -2.64 8.98 -15.22
C LEU A 148 -2.82 7.64 -15.95
N LYS A 149 -1.84 6.74 -15.85
CA LYS A 149 -1.99 5.37 -16.34
C LYS A 149 -3.00 4.57 -15.51
N GLY A 150 -3.10 4.83 -14.20
CA GLY A 150 -4.06 4.16 -13.31
C GLY A 150 -5.48 4.66 -13.51
N LEU A 151 -5.62 5.90 -13.98
CA LEU A 151 -6.88 6.58 -14.21
C LEU A 151 -7.49 6.32 -15.60
N ILE A 152 -6.89 5.47 -16.44
CA ILE A 152 -7.47 5.08 -17.74
C ILE A 152 -8.95 4.65 -17.60
N PRO A 153 -9.34 3.81 -16.62
CA PRO A 153 -10.75 3.45 -16.42
C PRO A 153 -11.65 4.56 -15.86
N TYR A 154 -11.10 5.72 -15.51
CA TYR A 154 -11.77 6.83 -14.82
C TYR A 154 -11.50 8.16 -15.55
N PRO A 155 -12.10 8.37 -16.74
CA PRO A 155 -11.72 9.48 -17.65
C PRO A 155 -11.89 10.86 -17.02
N ASP A 156 -12.95 11.09 -16.23
CA ASP A 156 -13.18 12.39 -15.59
C ASP A 156 -12.06 12.74 -14.59
N LEU A 157 -11.65 11.76 -13.78
CA LEU A 157 -10.54 11.92 -12.83
C LEU A 157 -9.20 12.04 -13.55
N ARG A 158 -9.04 11.30 -14.65
CA ARG A 158 -7.84 11.36 -15.48
C ARG A 158 -7.63 12.76 -16.03
N GLU A 159 -8.68 13.36 -16.58
CA GLU A 159 -8.62 14.70 -17.14
C GLU A 159 -8.29 15.75 -16.08
N GLN A 160 -8.91 15.65 -14.89
CA GLN A 160 -8.56 16.51 -13.74
C GLN A 160 -7.06 16.45 -13.41
N VAL A 161 -6.48 15.24 -13.34
CA VAL A 161 -5.05 15.07 -13.02
C VAL A 161 -4.15 15.56 -14.17
N LYS A 162 -4.61 15.51 -15.44
CA LYS A 162 -3.88 16.10 -16.57
C LYS A 162 -3.83 17.62 -16.47
N ASP A 163 -4.95 18.25 -16.16
CA ASP A 163 -5.04 19.70 -15.99
C ASP A 163 -4.10 20.16 -14.87
N ASP A 164 -4.16 19.50 -13.71
CA ASP A 164 -3.25 19.76 -12.59
C ASP A 164 -1.77 19.58 -13.00
N PHE A 165 -1.45 18.55 -13.80
CA PHE A 165 -0.09 18.32 -14.30
C PHE A 165 0.39 19.46 -15.19
N LEU A 166 -0.45 19.92 -16.12
CA LEU A 166 -0.09 21.01 -17.05
C LEU A 166 0.07 22.35 -16.33
N GLU A 167 -0.70 22.59 -15.27
CA GLU A 167 -0.52 23.76 -14.39
C GLU A 167 0.86 23.74 -13.71
N LEU A 168 1.27 22.57 -13.20
CA LEU A 168 2.55 22.40 -12.50
C LEU A 168 3.75 22.32 -13.45
N PHE A 169 3.56 21.79 -14.66
CA PHE A 169 4.62 21.52 -15.63
C PHE A 169 4.26 22.05 -17.04
N PRO A 170 4.11 23.38 -17.22
CA PRO A 170 3.56 23.98 -18.45
C PRO A 170 4.39 23.72 -19.72
N ASN A 171 5.66 23.36 -19.57
CA ASN A 171 6.56 23.05 -20.70
C ASN A 171 6.68 21.55 -21.00
N MET A 172 5.95 20.70 -20.27
CA MET A 172 5.98 19.25 -20.46
C MET A 172 4.77 18.78 -21.26
N ILE A 173 5.02 17.91 -22.24
CA ILE A 173 3.96 17.19 -22.93
C ILE A 173 3.52 16.02 -22.05
N VAL A 174 2.23 15.98 -21.72
CA VAL A 174 1.62 14.83 -21.05
C VAL A 174 1.73 13.63 -22.00
N TYR A 175 2.38 12.55 -21.55
CA TYR A 175 2.37 11.30 -22.31
C TYR A 175 0.97 10.67 -22.19
N ASP A 176 0.15 10.92 -23.20
CA ASP A 176 -1.22 10.41 -23.33
C ASP A 176 -1.27 9.46 -24.54
N PRO A 177 -0.79 8.20 -24.39
CA PRO A 177 -0.93 7.23 -25.46
C PRO A 177 -2.43 6.97 -25.68
N ALA A 178 -2.86 7.07 -26.94
CA ALA A 178 -4.24 6.79 -27.33
C ALA A 178 -4.69 5.42 -26.77
N GLU A 179 -5.92 5.37 -26.27
CA GLU A 179 -6.54 4.18 -25.66
C GLU A 179 -6.45 2.94 -26.57
N ASP A 180 -6.35 3.17 -27.88
CA ASP A 180 -6.37 2.18 -28.97
C ASP A 180 -5.07 1.38 -29.16
N LEU A 181 -3.98 1.66 -28.44
CA LEU A 181 -2.74 0.87 -28.56
C LEU A 181 -2.72 -0.42 -27.73
N PHE A 182 -3.83 -0.76 -27.07
CA PHE A 182 -4.00 -2.02 -26.33
C PHE A 182 -5.04 -2.97 -26.97
N GLU A 183 -5.68 -2.56 -28.06
CA GLU A 183 -6.38 -3.49 -28.96
C GLU A 183 -5.36 -3.99 -30.00
N ASP A 184 -4.77 -5.16 -29.73
CA ASP A 184 -4.23 -6.10 -30.73
C ASP A 184 -3.20 -6.99 -30.04
N GLN A 185 -3.66 -8.08 -29.41
CA GLN A 185 -3.09 -9.44 -29.51
C GLN A 185 -4.12 -10.44 -28.98
N GLU A 186 -5.29 -10.55 -29.63
CA GLU A 186 -5.95 -11.86 -29.66
C GLU A 186 -5.13 -12.75 -30.60
N PRO A 187 -4.65 -13.92 -30.19
CA PRO A 187 -4.04 -14.84 -31.13
C PRO A 187 -5.16 -15.39 -32.01
N GLU A 188 -5.20 -14.98 -33.28
CA GLU A 188 -5.91 -15.70 -34.32
C GLU A 188 -5.46 -17.16 -34.28
N SER A 189 -6.33 -18.03 -33.76
CA SER A 189 -6.15 -19.47 -33.85
C SER A 189 -6.46 -19.90 -35.28
N GLU A 190 -5.50 -19.74 -36.19
CA GLU A 190 -5.43 -20.56 -37.39
C GLU A 190 -4.84 -21.92 -37.00
N TYR A 191 -5.72 -22.90 -36.83
CA TYR A 191 -5.34 -24.30 -36.99
C TYR A 191 -6.11 -24.83 -38.21
N ASP A 192 -5.35 -25.05 -39.29
CA ASP A 192 -5.67 -25.96 -40.40
C ASP A 192 -5.95 -27.40 -39.89
#